data_AF-A0A534SH21-F1
#
_entry.id   AF-A0A534SH21-F1
#
_cell.length_a   1.000
_cell.length_b   1.000
_cell.length_c   1.000
_cell.angle_alpha   90.00
_cell.angle_beta   90.00
_cell.angle_gamma   90.00
#
_symmetry.space_group_name_H-M   'P 1'
#
loop_
_entity.id
_entity.type
_entity.pdbx_description
1 polymer ?
#
loop_
_entity_poly.entity_id
_entity_poly.type
_entity_poly.pdbx_seq_one_letter_code
_entity_poly.pdbx_strand_id
1 'polypeptide(L)'
;MADPTNRAALAARRLTGRESIAVGSETPREFAANQRREITGHLHRLADRLAEAASGLAAGETVAANHLLASATRDLALVLELDHQVAVLEAGVPGCGAVVAAVESVGPRLAAAERGRRWGEVAELLSRELVPVLRGGAPSS
;
A
#
# COMPACT_ATOMS: atom_id res chain seq x y z
N MET A 1 -0.23 -43.72 -7.47
CA MET A 1 0.55 -42.75 -8.27
C MET A 1 0.27 -43.06 -9.73
N ALA A 2 -0.36 -42.15 -10.48
CA ALA A 2 -0.68 -42.38 -11.89
C ALA A 2 0.53 -42.03 -12.76
N ASP A 3 0.90 -42.91 -13.69
CA ASP A 3 1.98 -42.70 -14.66
C ASP A 3 1.57 -41.57 -15.64
N PRO A 4 2.27 -40.42 -15.64
CA PRO A 4 1.94 -39.26 -16.47
C PRO A 4 2.20 -39.49 -17.97
N THR A 5 2.78 -40.62 -18.35
CA THR A 5 3.10 -40.99 -19.73
C THR A 5 2.08 -41.95 -20.35
N ASN A 6 1.08 -42.39 -19.58
CA ASN A 6 0.05 -43.30 -20.06
C ASN A 6 -0.88 -42.59 -21.06
N ARG A 7 -0.57 -42.74 -22.36
CA ARG A 7 -1.33 -42.15 -23.48
C ARG A 7 -2.81 -42.52 -23.49
N ALA A 8 -3.20 -43.70 -23.03
CA ALA A 8 -4.60 -44.12 -23.00
C ALA A 8 -5.39 -43.33 -21.95
N ALA A 9 -4.79 -43.11 -20.77
CA ALA A 9 -5.38 -42.27 -19.72
C ALA A 9 -5.45 -40.79 -20.12
N LEU A 10 -4.45 -40.29 -20.85
CA LEU A 10 -4.45 -38.92 -21.40
C LEU A 10 -5.49 -38.75 -22.52
N ALA A 11 -5.70 -39.76 -23.37
CA ALA A 11 -6.71 -39.73 -24.42
C ALA A 11 -8.14 -39.72 -23.85
N ALA A 12 -8.38 -40.44 -22.74
CA ALA A 12 -9.66 -40.41 -22.02
C ALA A 12 -9.97 -39.08 -21.34
N ARG A 13 -8.95 -38.22 -21.14
CA ARG A 13 -9.07 -36.87 -20.56
C ARG A 13 -9.01 -35.75 -21.61
N ARG A 14 -8.99 -36.08 -22.90
CA ARG A 14 -9.04 -35.08 -23.96
C ARG A 14 -10.41 -34.42 -23.94
N LEU A 15 -10.41 -33.10 -23.75
CA LEU A 15 -11.59 -32.26 -23.85
C LEU A 15 -12.22 -32.48 -25.23
N THR A 16 -13.47 -32.91 -25.26
CA THR A 16 -14.28 -33.29 -26.43
C THR A 16 -14.72 -32.09 -27.28
N GLY A 17 -14.08 -30.94 -27.11
CA GLY A 17 -14.43 -29.67 -27.77
C GLY A 17 -15.66 -28.97 -27.20
N ARG A 18 -16.32 -29.54 -26.19
CA ARG A 18 -17.44 -28.93 -25.44
C ARG A 18 -17.09 -28.51 -24.01
N GLU A 19 -15.91 -28.88 -23.53
CA GLU A 19 -15.44 -28.56 -22.19
C GLU A 19 -14.52 -27.33 -22.25
N SER A 20 -14.98 -26.20 -21.72
CA SER A 20 -14.16 -25.00 -21.54
C SER A 20 -13.42 -25.07 -20.21
N ILE A 21 -12.10 -24.94 -20.24
CA ILE A 21 -11.34 -24.60 -19.03
C ILE A 21 -11.49 -23.08 -18.85
N ALA A 22 -12.34 -22.67 -17.91
CA ALA A 22 -12.36 -21.29 -17.45
C ALA A 22 -11.26 -21.13 -16.39
N VAL A 23 -10.19 -20.41 -16.72
CA VAL A 23 -9.32 -19.85 -15.69
C VAL A 23 -10.13 -18.72 -15.06
N GLY A 24 -10.67 -18.94 -13.86
CA GLY A 24 -11.32 -17.90 -13.08
C GLY A 24 -10.27 -16.90 -12.60
N SER A 25 -9.79 -16.04 -13.49
CA SER A 25 -9.16 -14.79 -13.07
C SER A 25 -10.24 -13.96 -12.39
N GLU A 26 -9.91 -13.31 -11.28
CA GLU A 26 -10.77 -12.28 -10.70
C GLU A 26 -11.32 -11.37 -11.80
N THR A 27 -12.61 -11.06 -11.72
CA THR A 27 -13.14 -9.97 -12.52
C THR A 27 -12.40 -8.68 -12.12
N PRO A 28 -12.24 -7.69 -13.03
CA PRO A 28 -11.59 -6.42 -12.69
C PRO A 28 -12.15 -5.75 -11.42
N ARG A 29 -13.46 -5.93 -11.18
CA ARG A 29 -14.15 -5.44 -9.99
C ARG A 29 -13.76 -6.17 -8.71
N GLU A 30 -13.62 -7.50 -8.75
CA GLU A 30 -13.18 -8.28 -7.58
C GLU A 30 -11.72 -7.94 -7.24
N PHE A 31 -10.86 -7.86 -8.27
CA PHE A 31 -9.48 -7.43 -8.11
C PHE A 31 -9.38 -6.04 -7.47
N ALA A 32 -10.11 -5.06 -8.00
CA ALA A 32 -10.12 -3.71 -7.45
C ALA A 32 -10.63 -3.67 -5.99
N ALA A 33 -11.69 -4.41 -5.66
CA ALA A 33 -12.19 -4.53 -4.29
C ALA A 33 -11.16 -5.18 -3.35
N ASN A 34 -10.40 -6.18 -3.82
CA ASN A 34 -9.31 -6.77 -3.05
C ASN A 34 -8.16 -5.78 -2.84
N GLN A 35 -7.71 -5.10 -3.88
CA GLN A 35 -6.64 -4.11 -3.75
C GLN A 35 -7.03 -2.95 -2.82
N ARG A 36 -8.27 -2.46 -2.87
CA ARG A 36 -8.77 -1.44 -1.93
C ARG A 36 -8.66 -1.88 -0.47
N ARG A 37 -8.96 -3.16 -0.17
CA ARG A 37 -8.80 -3.72 1.18
C ARG A 37 -7.34 -3.80 1.59
N GLU A 38 -6.46 -4.20 0.67
CA GLU A 38 -5.02 -4.27 0.94
C GLU A 38 -4.42 -2.88 1.20
N ILE A 39 -4.80 -1.87 0.40
CA ILE A 39 -4.34 -0.47 0.54
C ILE A 39 -4.54 0.02 1.98
N THR A 40 -5.74 -0.15 2.55
CA THR A 40 -6.00 0.25 3.94
C THR A 40 -5.06 -0.45 4.93
N GLY A 41 -4.79 -1.75 4.73
CA GLY A 41 -3.81 -2.49 5.54
C GLY A 41 -2.37 -1.98 5.37
N HIS A 42 -1.97 -1.59 4.16
CA HIS A 42 -0.65 -0.99 3.91
C HIS A 42 -0.53 0.39 4.58
N LEU A 43 -1.55 1.23 4.51
CA LEU A 43 -1.56 2.54 5.18
C LEU A 43 -1.41 2.41 6.69
N HIS A 44 -2.05 1.43 7.33
CA HIS A 44 -1.88 1.16 8.76
C HIS A 44 -0.43 0.78 9.11
N ARG A 45 0.16 -0.16 8.35
CA ARG A 45 1.56 -0.56 8.56
C ARG A 45 2.55 0.59 8.32
N LEU A 46 2.22 1.49 7.39
CA LEU A 46 2.98 2.72 7.16
C LEU A 46 2.86 3.67 8.34
N ALA A 47 1.65 3.86 8.87
CA ALA A 47 1.41 4.67 10.05
C ALA A 47 2.23 4.18 11.24
N ASP A 48 2.30 2.87 11.46
CA ASP A 48 3.06 2.29 12.57
C ASP A 48 4.57 2.52 12.41
N ARG A 49 5.12 2.33 11.21
CA ARG A 49 6.53 2.64 10.92
C ARG A 49 6.86 4.12 11.07
N LEU A 50 5.95 5.02 10.68
CA LEU A 50 6.13 6.46 10.86
C LEU A 50 6.02 6.87 12.33
N ALA A 51 5.15 6.22 13.12
CA ALA A 51 5.05 6.43 14.56
C ALA A 51 6.32 5.95 15.29
N GLU A 52 6.90 4.82 14.86
CA GLU A 52 8.18 4.32 15.35
C GLU A 52 9.32 5.29 15.00
N ALA A 53 9.39 5.75 13.74
CA ALA A 53 10.36 6.77 13.34
C ALA A 53 10.22 8.06 14.16
N ALA A 54 9.00 8.55 14.38
CA ALA A 54 8.75 9.72 15.20
C ALA A 54 9.23 9.52 16.65
N SER A 55 8.98 8.34 17.23
CA SER A 55 9.44 8.00 18.58
C SER A 55 10.96 7.95 18.66
N GLY A 56 11.63 7.35 17.68
CA GLY A 56 13.09 7.30 17.61
C GLY A 56 13.70 8.70 17.43
N LEU A 57 13.13 9.56 16.60
CA LEU A 57 13.56 10.96 16.45
C LEU A 57 13.43 11.74 17.77
N ALA A 58 12.34 11.53 18.51
CA ALA A 58 12.14 12.15 19.82
C ALA A 58 13.13 11.64 20.88
N ALA A 59 13.54 10.36 20.78
CA ALA A 59 14.55 9.75 21.65
C ALA A 59 16.01 10.05 21.24
N GLY A 60 16.23 10.72 20.10
CA GLY A 60 17.56 11.03 19.57
C GLY A 60 18.19 9.92 18.71
N GLU A 61 17.46 8.84 18.41
CA GLU A 61 17.87 7.69 17.60
C GLU A 61 17.84 8.01 16.09
N THR A 62 18.50 9.10 15.71
CA THR A 62 18.34 9.78 14.42
C THR A 62 18.64 8.87 13.22
N VAL A 63 19.66 8.01 13.29
CA VAL A 63 20.07 7.16 12.16
C VAL A 63 19.00 6.09 11.87
N ALA A 64 18.59 5.33 12.89
CA ALA A 64 17.57 4.29 12.74
C ALA A 64 16.23 4.89 12.32
N ALA A 65 15.83 6.00 12.95
CA ALA A 65 14.58 6.68 12.64
C ALA A 65 14.55 7.22 11.20
N ASN A 66 15.65 7.79 10.71
CA ASN A 66 15.74 8.25 9.31
C ASN A 66 15.68 7.10 8.31
N HIS A 67 16.24 5.92 8.63
CA HIS A 67 16.08 4.74 7.79
C HIS A 67 14.62 4.28 7.71
N LEU A 68 13.90 4.27 8.83
CA LEU A 68 12.47 3.97 8.87
C LEU A 68 11.67 4.98 8.07
N LEU A 69 11.95 6.28 8.23
CA LEU A 69 11.27 7.35 7.52
C LEU A 69 11.49 7.25 5.99
N ALA A 70 12.72 7.02 5.55
CA ALA A 70 13.05 6.84 4.14
C ALA A 70 12.39 5.58 3.54
N SER A 71 12.26 4.51 4.32
CA SER A 71 11.57 3.29 3.90
C SER A 71 10.06 3.52 3.78
N ALA A 72 9.45 4.09 4.81
CA ALA A 72 8.01 4.35 4.85
C ALA A 72 7.56 5.35 3.77
N THR A 73 8.34 6.40 3.49
CA THR A 73 8.00 7.37 2.44
C THR A 73 8.02 6.77 1.03
N ARG A 74 8.98 5.88 0.72
CA ARG A 74 9.00 5.15 -0.56
C ARG A 74 7.79 4.25 -0.70
N ASP A 75 7.49 3.47 0.34
CA ASP A 75 6.35 2.57 0.35
C ASP A 75 5.02 3.33 0.25
N LEU A 76 4.91 4.50 0.88
CA LEU A 76 3.74 5.37 0.76
C LEU A 76 3.52 5.80 -0.70
N ALA A 77 4.56 6.20 -1.43
CA ALA A 77 4.43 6.54 -2.84
C ALA A 77 3.90 5.38 -3.68
N LEU A 78 4.37 4.15 -3.41
CA LEU A 78 3.88 2.94 -4.10
C LEU A 78 2.41 2.65 -3.78
N VAL A 79 1.97 2.85 -2.54
CA VAL A 79 0.57 2.66 -2.15
C VAL A 79 -0.35 3.69 -2.81
N LEU A 80 0.09 4.95 -2.90
CA LEU A 80 -0.68 6.00 -3.58
C LEU A 80 -0.78 5.76 -5.09
N GLU A 81 0.30 5.27 -5.72
CA GLU A 81 0.29 4.86 -7.12
C GLU A 81 -0.67 3.69 -7.32
N LEU A 82 -0.65 2.67 -6.45
CA LEU A 82 -1.58 1.54 -6.52
C LEU A 82 -3.04 2.00 -6.41
N ASP A 83 -3.36 2.90 -5.47
CA ASP A 83 -4.71 3.48 -5.33
C ASP A 83 -5.16 4.21 -6.59
N HIS A 84 -4.26 4.97 -7.22
CA HIS A 84 -4.52 5.62 -8.50
C HIS A 84 -4.82 4.62 -9.61
N GLN A 85 -3.99 3.57 -9.75
CA GLN A 85 -4.18 2.56 -10.80
C GLN A 85 -5.49 1.76 -10.61
N VAL A 86 -5.86 1.46 -9.36
CA VAL A 86 -7.15 0.82 -9.04
C VAL A 86 -8.32 1.72 -9.41
N ALA A 87 -8.23 3.03 -9.12
CA ALA A 87 -9.26 3.99 -9.49
C ALA A 87 -9.43 4.10 -11.01
N VAL A 88 -8.33 4.08 -11.78
CA VAL A 88 -8.37 4.06 -13.25
C VAL A 88 -9.08 2.80 -13.77
N LEU A 89 -8.78 1.63 -13.20
CA LEU A 89 -9.40 0.36 -13.60
C LEU A 89 -10.93 0.35 -13.41
N GLU A 90 -11.42 1.00 -12.35
CA GLU A 90 -12.86 1.10 -12.06
C GLU A 90 -13.55 2.35 -12.64
N ALA A 91 -12.82 3.20 -13.37
CA ALA A 91 -13.28 4.53 -13.78
C ALA A 91 -13.83 5.36 -12.60
N GLY A 92 -13.18 5.24 -11.43
CA GLY A 92 -13.56 5.87 -10.17
C GLY A 92 -12.58 6.94 -9.69
N VAL A 93 -12.78 7.39 -8.45
CA VAL A 93 -11.89 8.34 -7.76
C VAL A 93 -10.97 7.57 -6.80
N PRO A 94 -9.67 7.94 -6.70
CA PRO A 94 -8.75 7.35 -5.73
C PRO A 94 -9.25 7.48 -4.28
N GLY A 95 -9.12 6.41 -3.49
CA GLY A 95 -9.57 6.39 -2.09
C GLY A 95 -8.65 7.18 -1.16
N CYS A 96 -7.37 7.32 -1.51
CA CYS A 96 -6.36 7.96 -0.67
C CYS A 96 -6.33 9.50 -0.75
N GLY A 97 -7.37 10.16 -1.25
CA GLY A 97 -7.39 11.62 -1.42
C GLY A 97 -7.04 12.42 -0.16
N ALA A 98 -7.52 11.98 1.02
CA ALA A 98 -7.17 12.61 2.30
C ALA A 98 -5.68 12.46 2.65
N VAL A 99 -5.08 11.30 2.33
CA VAL A 99 -3.66 11.03 2.54
C VAL A 99 -2.82 11.91 1.63
N VAL A 100 -3.20 12.03 0.35
CA VAL A 100 -2.51 12.92 -0.63
C VAL A 100 -2.53 14.36 -0.13
N ALA A 101 -3.70 14.87 0.26
CA ALA A 101 -3.84 16.23 0.78
C ALA A 101 -2.98 16.46 2.04
N ALA A 102 -2.90 15.48 2.93
CA ALA A 102 -2.04 15.56 4.12
C ALA A 102 -0.55 15.59 3.75
N VAL A 103 -0.11 14.76 2.80
CA VAL A 103 1.28 14.76 2.31
C VAL A 103 1.64 16.08 1.64
N GLU A 104 0.76 16.64 0.82
CA GLU A 104 0.97 17.94 0.17
C GLU A 104 1.09 19.09 1.19
N SER A 105 0.27 19.05 2.24
CA SER A 105 0.30 20.05 3.32
C SER A 105 1.53 19.92 4.23
N VAL A 106 1.86 18.70 4.65
CA VAL A 106 2.90 18.43 5.66
C VAL A 106 4.29 18.29 5.04
N GLY A 107 4.40 17.82 3.79
CA GLY A 107 5.65 17.53 3.09
C GLY A 107 6.66 18.68 3.06
N PRO A 108 6.26 19.92 2.69
CA PRO A 108 7.17 21.07 2.71
C PRO A 108 7.71 21.38 4.11
N ARG A 109 6.89 21.20 5.15
CA ARG A 109 7.27 21.44 6.55
C ARG A 109 8.24 20.37 7.05
N LEU A 110 7.99 19.10 6.71
CA LEU A 110 8.93 18.01 6.99
C LEU A 110 10.29 18.27 6.33
N ALA A 111 10.31 18.56 5.02
CA ALA A 111 11.54 18.82 4.30
C ALA A 111 12.31 20.04 4.84
N ALA A 112 11.61 21.06 5.35
CA ALA A 112 12.23 22.21 6.01
C ALA A 112 12.80 21.84 7.39
N ALA A 113 12.06 21.07 8.19
CA ALA A 113 12.51 20.60 9.50
C ALA A 113 13.73 19.65 9.39
N GLU A 114 13.72 18.72 8.45
CA GLU A 114 14.84 17.81 8.16
C GLU A 114 16.10 18.57 7.75
N ARG A 115 16.00 19.53 6.81
CA ARG A 115 17.13 20.38 6.40
C ARG A 115 17.71 21.19 7.57
N GLY A 116 16.84 21.67 8.46
CA GLY A 116 17.22 22.35 9.69
C GLY A 116 17.66 21.42 10.83
N ARG A 117 17.67 20.09 10.64
CA ARG A 117 17.92 19.07 11.66
C ARG A 117 17.05 19.23 12.92
N ARG A 118 15.82 19.74 12.74
CA ARG A 118 14.84 19.97 13.80
C ARG A 118 14.05 18.68 14.05
N TRP A 119 14.72 17.63 14.54
CA TRP A 119 14.16 16.28 14.66
C TRP A 119 12.91 16.19 15.55
N GLY A 120 12.82 17.01 16.60
CA GLY A 120 11.61 17.10 17.42
C GLY A 120 10.39 17.60 16.63
N GLU A 121 10.58 18.57 15.74
CA GLU A 121 9.52 19.05 14.86
C GLU A 121 9.14 18.01 13.81
N VAL A 122 10.11 17.29 13.24
CA VAL A 122 9.83 16.15 12.34
C VAL A 122 8.97 15.11 13.08
N ALA A 123 9.34 14.74 14.31
CA ALA A 123 8.57 13.80 15.13
C ALA A 123 7.13 14.29 15.40
N GLU A 124 6.94 15.57 15.71
CA GLU A 124 5.60 16.14 15.91
C GLU A 124 4.76 16.13 14.63
N LEU A 125 5.31 16.55 13.50
CA LEU A 125 4.63 16.54 12.20
C LEU A 125 4.19 15.12 11.80
N LEU A 126 5.07 14.14 11.99
CA LEU A 126 4.75 12.74 11.71
C LEU A 126 3.63 12.23 12.64
N SER A 127 3.81 12.38 13.95
CA SER A 127 2.91 11.77 14.95
C SER A 127 1.55 12.44 15.06
N ARG A 128 1.47 13.76 14.88
CA ARG A 128 0.22 14.53 15.06
C ARG A 128 -0.54 14.78 13.78
N GLU A 129 0.13 14.77 12.62
CA GLU A 129 -0.50 15.13 11.36
C GLU A 129 -0.59 13.94 10.40
N LEU A 130 0.52 13.30 10.04
CA LEU A 130 0.49 12.23 9.03
C LEU A 130 0.01 10.87 9.55
N VAL A 131 0.47 10.43 10.72
CA VAL A 131 0.09 9.13 11.29
C VAL A 131 -1.42 9.00 11.50
N PRO A 132 -2.14 10.00 12.06
CA PRO A 132 -3.59 9.91 12.22
C PRO A 132 -4.34 9.76 10.89
N VAL A 133 -3.90 10.46 9.85
CA VAL A 133 -4.54 10.39 8.53
C VAL A 133 -4.35 9.00 7.90
N LEU A 134 -3.14 8.43 8.01
CA LEU A 134 -2.86 7.08 7.53
C LEU A 134 -3.67 6.00 8.26
N ARG A 135 -3.88 6.16 9.57
CA ARG A 135 -4.76 5.28 10.37
C ARG A 135 -6.23 5.43 10.03
N GLY A 136 -6.65 6.61 9.56
CA GLY A 136 -7.99 6.81 9.01
C GLY A 136 -8.26 5.93 7.77
N GLY A 137 -7.21 5.53 7.06
CA GLY A 137 -7.28 4.65 5.89
C GLY A 137 -7.90 5.31 4.66
N ALA A 138 -8.02 4.53 3.58
CA ALA A 138 -8.88 4.89 2.45
C ALA A 138 -10.34 4.57 2.83
N PRO A 139 -11.32 5.42 2.49
CA PRO A 139 -12.72 5.14 2.80
C PRO A 139 -13.14 3.85 2.08
N SER A 140 -13.59 2.87 2.86
CA SER A 140 -14.20 1.64 2.37
C SER A 140 -15.52 2.01 1.70
N SER A 141 -15.53 2.12 0.36
CA SER A 141 -16.75 2.23 -0.45
C SER A 141 -17.09 0.87 -1.05
#